data_AF-A0A9P7GNL4-F1
#
_entry.id   AF-A0A9P7GNL4-F1
#
_cell.length_a   1.000
_cell.length_b   1.000
_cell.length_c   1.000
_cell.angle_alpha   90.00
_cell.angle_beta   90.00
_cell.angle_gamma   90.00
#
_symmetry.space_group_name_H-M   'P 1'
#
loop_
_entity.id
_entity.type
_entity.pdbx_description
1 polymer ?
#
loop_
_entity_poly.entity_id
_entity_poly.type
_entity_poly.pdbx_seq_one_letter_code
_entity_poly.pdbx_strand_id
1 'polypeptide(L)'
;MVDNNVLEDSKSREMASTFTPVAPNAFPPPAVSSAGRSSRIAPHSHIKVLGLTPEGLATADGAGFVGQTTAREAFGGIVDLIKSRKFSGLALLLAGAPGTGKTALALAVAQELGAKVLFCPMVVSELYSAEVKKTEVLAEAFRRAIGTSRSQAPGVLDTLAAEGENTSLWYALQLLTPASILAELAGRTHSQIEVKDIGEMNELFLDAKTSAAVIGEGANFL
;
A
#
# COMPACT_ATOMS: atom_id res chain seq x y z
N MET A 1 -22.25 -7.70 -75.16
CA MET A 1 -22.49 -9.15 -75.01
C MET A 1 -21.36 -9.88 -75.73
N VAL A 2 -20.19 -9.93 -75.11
CA VAL A 2 -19.22 -11.00 -75.26
C VAL A 2 -18.50 -11.10 -73.92
N ASP A 3 -18.53 -12.30 -73.38
CA ASP A 3 -18.37 -12.65 -71.99
C ASP A 3 -16.93 -12.61 -71.47
N ASN A 4 -16.86 -12.32 -70.18
CA ASN A 4 -15.71 -12.46 -69.31
C ASN A 4 -15.55 -13.91 -68.82
N ASN A 5 -14.29 -14.24 -68.57
CA ASN A 5 -13.77 -15.07 -67.47
C ASN A 5 -13.33 -16.50 -67.78
N VAL A 6 -12.35 -16.96 -66.98
CA VAL A 6 -11.59 -18.23 -66.97
C VAL A 6 -10.26 -18.10 -67.75
N LEU A 7 -9.06 -18.14 -67.15
CA LEU A 7 -8.64 -18.66 -65.83
C LEU A 7 -7.22 -18.14 -65.47
N GLU A 8 -7.08 -17.65 -64.23
CA GLU A 8 -5.98 -17.77 -63.24
C GLU A 8 -4.51 -17.50 -63.65
N ASP A 9 -3.59 -17.10 -62.78
CA ASP A 9 -3.51 -16.28 -61.57
C ASP A 9 -2.00 -16.27 -61.23
N SER A 10 -1.58 -15.37 -60.34
CA SER A 10 -0.32 -15.43 -59.57
C SER A 10 1.00 -14.95 -60.19
N LYS A 11 1.45 -13.83 -59.60
CA LYS A 11 2.84 -13.43 -59.26
C LYS A 11 3.38 -12.23 -60.03
N SER A 12 3.14 -11.04 -59.47
CA SER A 12 3.81 -9.80 -59.86
C SER A 12 4.01 -8.91 -58.65
N ARG A 13 5.28 -8.64 -58.30
CA ARG A 13 5.84 -7.31 -58.03
C ARG A 13 7.15 -7.43 -57.24
N GLU A 14 8.23 -7.50 -58.00
CA GLU A 14 9.55 -7.01 -57.60
C GLU A 14 9.66 -5.60 -58.21
N MET A 15 9.77 -4.56 -57.39
CA MET A 15 9.95 -3.18 -57.86
C MET A 15 11.16 -2.55 -57.17
N ALA A 16 12.22 -2.48 -57.96
CA ALA A 16 13.12 -1.33 -58.17
C ALA A 16 13.46 -0.45 -56.95
N SER A 17 14.69 -0.67 -56.49
CA SER A 17 15.59 0.30 -55.87
C SER A 17 15.49 1.71 -56.47
N THR A 18 15.27 2.71 -55.61
CA THR A 18 15.72 4.09 -55.86
C THR A 18 16.32 4.62 -54.55
N PHE A 19 17.65 4.59 -54.47
CA PHE A 19 18.43 5.22 -53.41
C PHE A 19 18.41 6.74 -53.57
N THR A 20 17.95 7.46 -52.56
CA THR A 20 18.26 8.89 -52.39
C THR A 20 19.50 9.04 -51.48
N PRO A 21 20.47 9.91 -51.82
CA PRO A 21 21.69 10.06 -51.04
C PRO A 21 21.44 10.85 -49.75
N VAL A 22 21.86 10.29 -48.62
CA VAL A 22 21.85 10.90 -47.28
C VAL A 22 22.90 12.01 -47.20
N ALA A 23 22.52 13.21 -46.73
CA ALA A 23 23.44 14.27 -46.34
C ALA A 23 24.23 13.87 -45.07
N PRO A 24 25.54 14.11 -44.97
CA PRO A 24 26.38 13.46 -43.97
C PRO A 24 26.33 14.04 -42.54
N ASN A 25 25.43 14.98 -42.20
CA ASN A 25 25.40 15.59 -40.86
C ASN A 25 24.00 16.10 -40.43
N ALA A 26 22.99 15.23 -40.46
CA ALA A 26 21.72 15.50 -39.77
C ALA A 26 21.57 14.51 -38.61
N PHE A 27 21.60 15.03 -37.37
CA PHE A 27 21.25 14.25 -36.19
C PHE A 27 19.82 13.70 -36.36
N PRO A 28 19.59 12.39 -36.16
CA PRO A 28 18.24 11.85 -36.19
C PRO A 28 17.41 12.48 -35.06
N PRO A 29 16.10 12.75 -35.27
CA PRO A 29 15.22 13.18 -34.19
C PRO A 29 15.20 12.11 -33.09
N PRO A 30 15.13 12.49 -31.80
CA PRO A 30 15.14 11.51 -30.72
C PRO A 30 13.93 10.60 -30.90
N ALA A 31 14.19 9.33 -31.19
CA ALA A 31 13.18 8.30 -31.06
C ALA A 31 12.63 8.43 -29.63
N VAL A 32 11.33 8.72 -29.52
CA VAL A 32 10.60 8.62 -28.26
C VAL A 32 10.58 7.14 -27.87
N SER A 33 11.70 6.66 -27.34
CA SER A 33 11.71 5.44 -26.57
C SER A 33 10.77 5.71 -25.41
N SER A 34 9.71 4.92 -25.33
CA SER A 34 8.89 4.81 -24.13
C SER A 34 9.84 4.35 -23.02
N ALA A 35 10.47 5.31 -22.35
CA ALA A 35 11.32 5.09 -21.21
C ALA A 35 10.42 4.60 -20.08
N GLY A 36 10.14 3.30 -20.08
CA GLY A 36 9.68 2.61 -18.88
C GLY A 36 10.67 2.98 -17.80
N ARG A 37 10.22 3.71 -16.77
CA ARG A 37 11.06 4.14 -15.66
C ARG A 37 11.87 2.94 -15.19
N SER A 38 13.17 2.92 -15.46
CA SER A 38 14.04 1.91 -14.90
C SER A 38 13.98 2.07 -13.39
N SER A 39 13.38 1.11 -12.69
CA SER A 39 13.38 1.14 -11.23
C SER A 39 14.84 1.11 -10.79
N ARG A 40 15.28 2.16 -10.09
CA ARG A 40 16.62 2.22 -9.51
C ARG A 40 16.82 0.95 -8.66
N ILE A 41 17.89 0.20 -8.91
CA ILE A 41 18.11 -1.13 -8.29
C ILE A 41 18.26 -0.93 -6.78
N ALA A 42 17.23 -1.31 -6.03
CA ALA A 42 17.24 -1.29 -4.57
C ALA A 42 17.93 -2.55 -4.03
N PRO A 43 18.52 -2.52 -2.81
CA PRO A 43 19.19 -3.67 -2.19
C PRO A 43 18.34 -4.94 -2.13
N HIS A 44 17.01 -4.79 -2.09
CA HIS A 44 16.04 -5.89 -2.03
C HIS A 44 15.19 -6.01 -3.29
N SER A 45 15.61 -5.41 -4.41
CA SER A 45 14.87 -5.46 -5.70
C SER A 45 14.83 -6.86 -6.34
N HIS A 46 15.74 -7.76 -5.94
CA HIS A 46 15.77 -9.15 -6.39
C HIS A 46 14.69 -10.02 -5.71
N ILE A 47 14.12 -9.54 -4.60
CA ILE A 47 13.08 -10.23 -3.86
C ILE A 47 11.74 -9.89 -4.51
N LYS A 48 10.98 -10.92 -4.86
CA LYS A 48 9.70 -10.77 -5.57
C LYS A 48 8.49 -11.25 -4.77
N VAL A 49 8.63 -12.37 -4.07
CA VAL A 49 7.57 -13.04 -3.29
C VAL A 49 8.21 -13.92 -2.21
N LEU A 50 7.42 -14.46 -1.28
CA LEU A 50 7.94 -15.36 -0.24
C LEU A 50 8.42 -16.72 -0.81
N GLY A 51 8.00 -17.08 -2.02
CA GLY A 51 8.45 -18.31 -2.71
C GLY A 51 7.98 -19.59 -2.02
N LEU A 52 6.72 -19.61 -1.57
CA LEU A 52 6.09 -20.76 -0.94
C LEU A 52 5.41 -21.64 -2.01
N THR A 53 5.36 -22.94 -1.77
CA THR A 53 4.54 -23.87 -2.56
C THR A 53 3.05 -23.68 -2.20
N PRO A 54 2.09 -24.17 -3.02
CA PRO A 54 0.67 -24.09 -2.68
C PRO A 54 0.30 -24.80 -1.37
N GLU A 55 1.11 -25.73 -0.89
CA GLU A 55 0.95 -26.38 0.42
C GLU A 55 1.48 -25.51 1.58
N GLY A 56 2.05 -24.33 1.31
CA GLY A 56 2.60 -23.42 2.30
C GLY A 56 4.03 -23.74 2.74
N LEU A 57 4.74 -24.61 2.03
CA LEU A 57 6.11 -25.02 2.35
C LEU A 57 7.14 -24.13 1.64
N ALA A 58 8.26 -23.82 2.29
CA ALA A 58 9.31 -23.00 1.69
C ALA A 58 10.33 -23.87 0.94
N THR A 59 10.60 -23.54 -0.33
CA THR A 59 11.73 -24.13 -1.06
C THR A 59 13.06 -23.58 -0.55
N ALA A 60 14.12 -24.40 -0.55
CA ALA A 60 15.44 -23.97 -0.09
C ALA A 60 15.94 -22.73 -0.85
N ASP A 61 15.75 -22.71 -2.16
CA ASP A 61 15.97 -21.56 -3.03
C ASP A 61 14.65 -21.19 -3.72
N GLY A 62 14.24 -19.93 -3.62
CA GLY A 62 12.96 -19.50 -4.21
C GLY A 62 12.77 -18.00 -4.18
N ALA A 63 12.34 -17.44 -5.32
CA ALA A 63 11.90 -16.04 -5.45
C ALA A 63 12.87 -14.95 -4.94
N GLY A 64 14.18 -15.24 -4.96
CA GLY A 64 15.23 -14.35 -4.48
C GLY A 64 15.68 -14.62 -3.04
N PHE A 65 15.07 -15.57 -2.34
CA PHE A 65 15.52 -16.07 -1.05
C PHE A 65 16.36 -17.34 -1.18
N VAL A 66 17.33 -17.46 -0.28
CA VAL A 66 18.15 -18.65 -0.05
C VAL A 66 18.05 -18.97 1.44
N GLY A 67 17.56 -20.16 1.79
CA GLY A 67 17.32 -20.57 3.17
C GLY A 67 16.17 -19.82 3.86
N GLN A 68 16.29 -19.66 5.19
CA GLN A 68 15.25 -19.09 6.06
C GLN A 68 13.87 -19.73 5.87
N THR A 69 13.83 -21.05 5.69
CA THR A 69 12.62 -21.83 5.38
C THR A 69 11.56 -21.67 6.47
N THR A 70 11.93 -21.87 7.74
CA THR A 70 11.00 -21.73 8.87
C THR A 70 10.39 -20.34 8.98
N ALA A 71 11.19 -19.29 8.74
CA ALA A 71 10.67 -17.92 8.77
C ALA A 71 9.69 -17.68 7.62
N ARG A 72 10.02 -18.13 6.41
CA ARG A 72 9.17 -17.99 5.22
C ARG A 72 7.85 -18.73 5.37
N GLU A 73 7.87 -19.95 5.91
CA GLU A 73 6.67 -20.74 6.22
C GLU A 73 5.77 -20.03 7.25
N ALA A 74 6.36 -19.51 8.34
CA ALA A 74 5.62 -18.74 9.33
C ALA A 74 4.97 -17.49 8.73
N PHE A 75 5.69 -16.79 7.84
CA PHE A 75 5.16 -15.65 7.10
C PHE A 75 4.06 -16.04 6.10
N GLY A 76 4.11 -17.23 5.52
CA GLY A 76 3.02 -17.78 4.73
C GLY A 76 1.72 -17.86 5.52
N GLY A 77 1.79 -18.45 6.72
CA GLY A 77 0.64 -18.48 7.64
C GLY A 77 0.14 -17.08 8.00
N ILE A 78 1.04 -16.12 8.26
CA ILE A 78 0.66 -14.73 8.57
C ILE A 78 -0.04 -14.08 7.37
N VAL A 79 0.47 -14.28 6.15
CA VAL A 79 -0.17 -13.77 4.92
C VAL A 79 -1.58 -14.33 4.76
N ASP A 80 -1.78 -15.61 5.07
CA ASP A 80 -3.10 -16.23 5.02
C ASP A 80 -4.04 -15.68 6.10
N LEU A 81 -3.53 -15.39 7.30
CA LEU A 81 -4.29 -14.68 8.34
C LEU A 81 -4.68 -13.26 7.91
N ILE A 82 -3.78 -12.54 7.23
CA ILE A 82 -4.03 -11.20 6.70
C ILE A 82 -5.11 -11.26 5.61
N LYS A 83 -5.00 -12.20 4.66
CA LYS A 83 -6.01 -12.46 3.62
C LYS A 83 -7.36 -12.82 4.24
N SER A 84 -7.35 -13.58 5.33
CA SER A 84 -8.55 -13.96 6.11
C SER A 84 -9.07 -12.84 7.02
N ARG A 85 -8.45 -11.65 7.03
CA ARG A 85 -8.82 -10.47 7.85
C ARG A 85 -8.76 -10.70 9.36
N LYS A 86 -8.13 -11.79 9.82
CA LYS A 86 -7.98 -12.13 11.25
C LYS A 86 -6.76 -11.49 11.91
N PHE A 87 -5.92 -10.80 11.14
CA PHE A 87 -4.69 -10.15 11.62
C PHE A 87 -4.88 -8.66 12.01
N SER A 88 -6.12 -8.19 12.20
CA SER A 88 -6.37 -6.78 12.54
C SER A 88 -5.92 -6.45 13.97
N GLY A 89 -5.17 -5.37 14.14
CA GLY A 89 -4.70 -4.91 15.45
C GLY A 89 -3.53 -5.71 16.05
N LEU A 90 -2.94 -6.62 15.29
CA LEU A 90 -1.77 -7.40 15.71
C LEU A 90 -0.48 -6.75 15.21
N ALA A 91 0.56 -6.81 16.04
CA ALA A 91 1.91 -6.36 15.68
C ALA A 91 2.82 -7.58 15.48
N LEU A 92 3.68 -7.51 14.46
CA LEU A 92 4.69 -8.53 14.18
C LEU A 92 6.10 -7.95 14.43
N LEU A 93 6.89 -8.64 15.25
CA LEU A 93 8.29 -8.27 15.54
C LEU A 93 9.26 -9.25 14.88
N LEU A 94 10.20 -8.74 14.10
CA LEU A 94 11.26 -9.53 13.48
C LEU A 94 12.57 -9.36 14.23
N ALA A 95 12.98 -10.40 14.96
CA ALA A 95 14.21 -10.43 15.73
C ALA A 95 15.29 -11.29 15.06
N GLY A 96 16.56 -10.90 15.20
CA GLY A 96 17.71 -11.66 14.73
C GLY A 96 18.94 -10.79 14.48
N ALA A 97 20.11 -11.42 14.28
CA ALA A 97 21.37 -10.73 13.99
C ALA A 97 21.29 -9.80 12.76
N PRO A 98 22.08 -8.71 12.68
CA PRO A 98 22.11 -7.87 11.47
C PRO A 98 22.46 -8.70 10.23
N GLY A 99 21.87 -8.38 9.08
CA GLY A 99 22.12 -9.10 7.83
C GLY A 99 21.30 -10.38 7.61
N THR A 100 20.46 -10.82 8.56
CA THR A 100 19.65 -12.05 8.41
C THR A 100 18.42 -11.93 7.49
N GLY A 101 18.25 -10.81 6.79
CA GLY A 101 17.15 -10.64 5.83
C GLY A 101 15.79 -10.23 6.43
N LYS A 102 15.74 -9.63 7.62
CA LYS A 102 14.48 -9.14 8.22
C LYS A 102 13.73 -8.15 7.34
N THR A 103 14.41 -7.12 6.84
CA THR A 103 13.83 -6.11 5.93
C THR A 103 13.42 -6.75 4.60
N ALA A 104 14.20 -7.71 4.13
CA ALA A 104 13.92 -8.51 2.95
C ALA A 104 12.61 -9.32 3.11
N LEU A 105 12.42 -9.99 4.26
CA LEU A 105 11.18 -10.73 4.56
C LEU A 105 9.96 -9.79 4.63
N ALA A 106 10.09 -8.62 5.27
CA ALA A 106 9.00 -7.63 5.33
C ALA A 106 8.58 -7.15 3.92
N LEU A 107 9.55 -6.89 3.04
CA LEU A 107 9.28 -6.53 1.64
C LEU A 107 8.64 -7.68 0.86
N ALA A 108 9.08 -8.92 1.08
CA ALA A 108 8.48 -10.08 0.44
C ALA A 108 7.01 -10.28 0.82
N VAL A 109 6.68 -10.13 2.10
CA VAL A 109 5.29 -10.16 2.59
C VAL A 109 4.46 -9.07 1.92
N ALA A 110 5.00 -7.86 1.82
CA ALA A 110 4.31 -6.75 1.17
C ALA A 110 4.03 -7.03 -0.31
N GLN A 111 4.99 -7.63 -1.02
CA GLN A 111 4.81 -8.04 -2.41
C GLN A 111 3.82 -9.21 -2.56
N GLU A 112 3.83 -10.17 -1.62
CA GLU A 112 2.93 -11.32 -1.59
C GLU A 112 1.45 -10.91 -1.39
N LEU A 113 1.22 -9.88 -0.59
CA LEU A 113 -0.11 -9.29 -0.41
C LEU A 113 -0.61 -8.52 -1.65
N GLY A 114 0.30 -8.21 -2.57
CA GLY A 114 0.03 -7.58 -3.86
C GLY A 114 -0.09 -6.05 -3.81
N ALA A 115 -0.18 -5.43 -4.99
CA ALA A 115 -0.20 -3.97 -5.16
C ALA A 115 -1.41 -3.25 -4.52
N LYS A 116 -2.39 -4.00 -4.00
CA LYS A 116 -3.53 -3.45 -3.27
C LYS A 116 -3.16 -3.05 -1.83
N VAL A 117 -2.12 -3.63 -1.26
CA VAL A 117 -1.66 -3.31 0.09
C VAL A 117 -0.54 -2.26 0.02
N LEU A 118 -0.72 -1.16 0.74
CA LEU A 118 0.26 -0.09 0.83
C LEU A 118 1.37 -0.49 1.81
N PHE A 119 2.60 -0.57 1.32
CA PHE A 119 3.78 -0.77 2.17
C PHE A 119 4.39 0.60 2.52
N CYS A 120 4.34 0.96 3.79
CA CYS A 120 4.89 2.22 4.30
C CYS A 120 6.10 1.91 5.21
N PRO A 121 7.33 1.83 4.67
CA PRO A 121 8.52 1.72 5.50
C PRO A 121 8.71 3.04 6.26
N MET A 122 8.99 2.94 7.57
CA MET A 122 9.29 4.10 8.42
C MET A 122 10.60 3.86 9.15
N VAL A 123 11.44 4.89 9.21
CA VAL A 123 12.71 4.83 9.94
C VAL A 123 12.51 5.46 11.31
N VAL A 124 13.03 4.83 12.36
CA VAL A 124 12.87 5.34 13.74
C VAL A 124 13.42 6.76 13.89
N SER A 125 14.49 7.11 13.18
CA SER A 125 15.04 8.47 13.15
C SER A 125 14.04 9.53 12.65
N GLU A 126 13.05 9.16 11.84
CA GLU A 126 11.98 10.07 11.41
C GLU A 126 10.97 10.36 12.54
N LEU A 127 10.83 9.44 13.51
CA LEU A 127 9.95 9.62 14.67
C LEU A 127 10.53 10.61 15.69
N TYR A 128 11.86 10.72 15.76
CA TYR A 128 12.55 11.63 16.67
C TYR A 128 12.77 12.98 15.98
N SER A 129 11.69 13.75 15.81
CA SER A 129 11.76 15.16 15.43
C SER A 129 11.67 16.07 16.67
N ALA A 130 12.35 17.22 16.63
CA ALA A 130 12.23 18.26 17.65
C ALA A 130 11.01 19.18 17.41
N GLU A 131 10.53 19.26 16.17
CA GLU A 131 9.50 20.21 15.75
C GLU A 131 8.08 19.63 15.86
N VAL A 132 7.93 18.31 15.79
CA VAL A 132 6.65 17.61 15.71
C VAL A 132 6.56 16.56 16.83
N LYS A 133 5.36 16.39 17.39
CA LYS A 133 5.15 15.37 18.44
C LYS A 133 5.31 13.96 17.87
N LYS A 134 5.93 13.06 18.64
CA LYS A 134 6.16 11.65 18.25
C LYS A 134 4.85 10.93 17.88
N THR A 135 3.77 11.21 18.60
CA THR A 135 2.44 10.63 18.38
C THR A 135 1.83 11.09 17.06
N GLU A 136 2.06 12.33 16.65
CA GLU A 136 1.59 12.88 15.38
C GLU A 136 2.31 12.22 14.19
N VAL A 137 3.64 12.08 14.27
CA VAL A 137 4.41 11.40 13.22
C VAL A 137 3.97 9.93 13.07
N LEU A 138 3.68 9.26 14.18
CA LEU A 138 3.19 7.88 14.17
C LEU A 138 1.76 7.79 13.60
N ALA A 139 0.86 8.68 14.01
CA ALA A 139 -0.51 8.75 13.48
C ALA A 139 -0.50 9.00 11.97
N GLU A 140 0.40 9.87 11.49
CA GLU A 140 0.59 10.15 10.08
C GLU A 140 1.08 8.91 9.31
N ALA A 141 2.02 8.16 9.87
CA ALA A 141 2.50 6.91 9.26
C ALA A 141 1.39 5.87 9.12
N PHE A 142 0.58 5.68 10.17
CA PHE A 142 -0.58 4.77 10.11
C PHE A 142 -1.63 5.25 9.10
N ARG A 143 -1.90 6.56 9.03
CA ARG A 143 -2.82 7.15 8.05
C ARG A 143 -2.37 6.87 6.61
N ARG A 144 -1.08 7.06 6.33
CA ARG A 144 -0.47 6.73 5.02
C ARG A 144 -0.62 5.25 4.68
N ALA A 145 -0.47 4.37 5.67
CA ALA A 145 -0.62 2.92 5.47
C ALA A 145 -2.07 2.49 5.17
N ILE A 146 -3.07 3.17 5.74
CA ILE A 146 -4.51 2.89 5.49
C ILE A 146 -4.96 3.46 4.13
N GLY A 147 -4.25 4.47 3.60
CA GLY A 147 -4.58 5.11 2.33
C GLY A 147 -5.62 6.22 2.44
N THR A 148 -5.94 6.67 3.66
CA THR A 148 -6.86 7.78 3.92
C THR A 148 -6.12 9.13 3.86
N SER A 149 -5.69 9.52 2.66
CA SER A 149 -5.04 10.82 2.42
C SER A 149 -6.08 11.91 2.16
N ARG A 150 -6.87 12.27 3.18
CA ARG A 150 -7.74 13.45 3.10
C ARG A 150 -7.05 14.68 3.68
N SER A 151 -7.36 15.84 3.11
CA SER A 151 -6.96 17.15 3.66
C SER A 151 -7.61 17.33 5.02
N GLN A 152 -6.89 17.85 6.00
CA GLN A 152 -7.36 18.03 7.38
C GLN A 152 -7.08 19.46 7.83
N ALA A 153 -7.85 19.96 8.78
CA ALA A 153 -7.52 21.21 9.47
C ALA A 153 -6.30 21.01 10.39
N PRO A 154 -5.48 22.06 10.60
CA PRO A 154 -4.42 22.01 11.61
C PRO A 154 -5.04 21.73 12.99
N GLY A 155 -4.42 20.84 13.77
CA GLY A 155 -4.88 20.43 15.09
C GLY A 155 -5.74 19.15 15.13
N VAL A 156 -6.25 18.68 13.99
CA VAL A 156 -6.98 17.38 13.94
C VAL A 156 -6.10 16.21 14.37
N LEU A 157 -4.85 16.18 13.90
CA LEU A 157 -3.92 15.10 14.25
C LEU A 157 -3.55 15.12 15.74
N ASP A 158 -3.46 16.31 16.34
CA ASP A 158 -3.24 16.45 17.79
C ASP A 158 -4.40 15.87 18.60
N THR A 159 -5.64 16.19 18.20
CA THR A 159 -6.85 15.65 18.85
C THR A 159 -6.95 14.14 18.70
N LEU A 160 -6.66 13.61 17.51
CA LEU A 160 -6.65 12.16 17.27
C LEU A 160 -5.53 11.46 18.02
N ALA A 161 -4.35 12.09 18.15
CA ALA A 161 -3.26 11.56 18.93
C ALA A 161 -3.61 11.50 20.43
N ALA A 162 -4.24 12.55 20.96
CA ALA A 162 -4.73 12.57 22.33
C ALA A 162 -5.82 11.52 22.57
N GLU A 163 -6.75 11.35 21.63
CA GLU A 163 -7.78 10.32 21.73
C GLU A 163 -7.20 8.91 21.64
N GLY A 164 -6.20 8.72 20.77
CA GLY A 164 -5.49 7.46 20.61
C GLY A 164 -4.66 7.04 21.84
N GLU A 165 -4.30 7.98 22.72
CA GLU A 165 -3.67 7.70 24.02
C GLU A 165 -4.68 7.09 25.00
N ASN A 166 -5.94 7.55 24.97
CA ASN A 166 -7.00 7.06 25.86
C ASN A 166 -7.65 5.75 25.39
N THR A 167 -7.74 5.53 24.07
CA THR A 167 -8.40 4.35 23.46
C THR A 167 -7.41 3.49 22.67
N SER A 168 -7.19 3.83 21.39
CA SER A 168 -6.13 3.33 20.52
C SER A 168 -6.01 4.22 19.28
N LEU A 169 -4.79 4.37 18.75
CA LEU A 169 -4.56 5.13 17.51
C LEU A 169 -5.35 4.57 16.30
N TRP A 170 -5.54 3.25 16.25
CA TRP A 170 -6.30 2.62 15.18
C TRP A 170 -7.78 3.00 15.23
N TYR A 171 -8.37 3.03 16.43
CA TYR A 171 -9.73 3.52 16.63
C TYR A 171 -9.87 4.99 16.21
N ALA A 172 -8.95 5.85 16.66
CA ALA A 172 -8.95 7.26 16.30
C ALA A 172 -8.90 7.45 14.76
N LEU A 173 -8.08 6.67 14.05
CA LEU A 173 -8.02 6.70 12.59
C LEU A 173 -9.29 6.18 11.91
N GLN A 174 -10.02 5.25 12.52
CA GLN A 174 -11.29 4.77 11.98
C GLN A 174 -12.37 5.86 12.00
N LEU A 175 -12.33 6.78 12.98
CA LEU A 175 -13.25 7.93 13.05
C LEU A 175 -13.09 8.92 11.89
N LEU A 176 -11.95 8.94 11.20
CA LEU A 176 -11.73 9.81 10.04
C LEU A 176 -12.69 9.51 8.87
N THR A 177 -13.08 8.25 8.71
CA THR A 177 -13.98 7.86 7.61
C THR A 177 -15.39 8.42 7.80
N PRO A 178 -16.08 8.19 8.93
CA PRO A 178 -17.38 8.79 9.19
C PRO A 178 -17.31 10.30 9.43
N ALA A 179 -16.25 10.83 10.05
CA ALA A 179 -16.05 12.29 10.17
C ALA A 179 -15.99 12.97 8.79
N SER A 180 -15.37 12.33 7.81
CA SER A 180 -15.36 12.86 6.44
C SER A 180 -16.73 12.82 5.77
N ILE A 181 -17.57 11.83 6.08
CA ILE A 181 -18.93 11.76 5.55
C ILE A 181 -19.76 12.89 6.17
N LEU A 182 -19.62 13.14 7.49
CA LEU A 182 -20.27 14.28 8.14
C LEU A 182 -19.84 15.62 7.53
N ALA A 183 -18.55 15.82 7.30
CA ALA A 183 -18.04 17.05 6.68
C ALA A 183 -18.62 17.27 5.28
N GLU A 184 -18.83 16.19 4.51
CA GLU A 184 -19.45 16.23 3.18
C GLU A 184 -20.96 16.53 3.27
N LEU A 185 -21.67 15.91 4.21
CA LEU A 185 -23.09 16.16 4.48
C LEU A 185 -23.35 17.59 4.97
N ALA A 186 -22.40 18.19 5.69
CA ALA A 186 -22.46 19.59 6.13
C ALA A 186 -22.21 20.60 4.99
N GLY A 187 -21.99 20.14 3.75
CA GLY A 187 -21.82 21.00 2.57
C GLY A 187 -20.43 21.63 2.44
N ARG A 188 -19.42 21.15 3.17
CA ARG A 188 -18.03 21.65 3.06
C ARG A 188 -17.34 20.98 1.86
N THR A 189 -17.28 21.70 0.74
CA THR A 189 -16.81 21.25 -0.59
C THR A 189 -15.36 20.78 -0.68
N HIS A 190 -14.56 20.97 0.38
CA HIS A 190 -13.12 20.64 0.38
C HIS A 190 -12.74 19.34 1.11
N SER A 191 -13.72 18.55 1.58
CA SER A 191 -13.47 17.32 2.38
C SER A 191 -12.44 17.52 3.49
N GLN A 192 -12.36 18.75 4.01
CA GLN A 192 -11.47 19.11 5.10
C GLN A 192 -12.20 18.77 6.40
N ILE A 193 -11.67 17.78 7.12
CA ILE A 193 -12.21 17.40 8.42
C ILE A 193 -11.73 18.44 9.43
N GLU A 194 -12.65 18.93 10.24
CA GLU A 194 -12.38 19.83 11.35
C GLU A 194 -12.36 19.07 12.68
N VAL A 195 -11.78 19.69 13.72
CA VAL A 195 -11.73 19.11 15.07
C VAL A 195 -13.13 18.84 15.63
N LYS A 196 -14.12 19.68 15.26
CA LYS A 196 -15.52 19.51 15.68
C LYS A 196 -16.13 18.21 15.18
N ASP A 197 -15.85 17.85 13.92
CA ASP A 197 -16.39 16.63 13.31
C ASP A 197 -15.89 15.39 14.07
N ILE A 198 -14.67 15.42 14.61
CA ILE A 198 -14.11 14.31 15.40
C ILE A 198 -14.75 14.23 16.78
N GLY A 199 -15.00 15.38 17.42
CA GLY A 199 -15.72 15.43 18.70
C GLY A 199 -17.13 14.85 18.59
N GLU A 200 -17.89 15.27 17.56
CA GLU A 200 -19.22 14.72 17.28
C GLU A 200 -19.18 13.21 17.00
N MET A 201 -18.15 12.73 16.31
CA MET A 201 -17.99 11.29 16.07
C MET A 201 -17.63 10.50 17.32
N ASN A 202 -16.87 11.06 18.26
CA ASN A 202 -16.55 10.37 19.51
C ASN A 202 -17.76 10.26 20.45
N GLU A 203 -18.66 11.25 20.40
CA GLU A 203 -19.94 11.16 21.12
C GLU A 203 -20.90 10.15 20.46
N LEU A 204 -20.91 10.09 19.13
CA LEU A 204 -21.84 9.22 18.39
C LEU A 204 -21.39 7.75 18.34
N PHE A 205 -20.08 7.49 18.32
CA PHE A 205 -19.49 6.17 18.33
C PHE A 205 -18.85 5.91 19.70
N LEU A 206 -19.56 5.17 20.56
CA LEU A 206 -19.01 4.68 21.82
C LEU A 206 -18.01 3.54 21.54
N ASP A 207 -16.80 3.65 22.08
CA ASP A 207 -15.80 2.57 22.01
C ASP A 207 -16.30 1.28 22.69
N ALA A 208 -15.75 0.13 22.30
CA ALA A 208 -16.11 -1.17 22.86
C ALA A 208 -15.82 -1.27 24.38
N LYS A 209 -14.77 -0.63 24.90
CA LYS A 209 -14.52 -0.60 26.35
C LYS A 209 -15.55 0.25 27.09
N THR A 210 -15.90 1.42 26.55
CA THR A 210 -16.91 2.30 27.13
C THR A 210 -18.28 1.63 27.10
N SER A 211 -18.60 0.94 26.00
CA SER A 211 -19.82 0.13 25.87
C SER A 211 -19.87 -1.00 26.91
N ALA A 212 -18.75 -1.69 27.15
CA ALA A 212 -18.66 -2.74 28.18
C ALA A 212 -18.77 -2.18 29.60
N ALA A 213 -18.21 -1.00 29.87
CA ALA A 213 -18.31 -0.32 31.17
C ALA A 213 -19.75 0.13 31.48
N VAL A 214 -20.44 0.70 30.49
CA VAL A 214 -21.85 1.13 30.61
C VAL A 214 -22.79 -0.06 30.86
N ILE A 215 -22.51 -1.23 30.25
CA ILE A 215 -23.26 -2.46 30.53
C ILE A 215 -22.96 -2.99 31.95
N GLY A 216 -21.73 -2.84 32.44
CA GLY A 216 -21.34 -3.20 33.80
C GLY A 216 -22.02 -2.35 34.88
N GLU A 217 -22.21 -1.05 34.64
CA GLU A 217 -22.96 -0.17 35.55
C GLU A 217 -24.49 -0.38 35.47
N GLY A 218 -25.00 -0.75 34.29
CA GLY A 218 -26.42 -1.09 34.09
C GLY A 218 -26.85 -2.43 34.70
N ALA A 219 -25.91 -3.26 35.17
CA ALA A 219 -26.20 -4.56 35.78
C ALA A 219 -26.74 -4.47 37.22
N ASN A 220 -26.90 -3.27 37.78
CA ASN A 220 -27.43 -3.04 39.13
C ASN A 220 -28.97 -2.86 39.17
N PHE A 221 -29.68 -3.29 38.12
CA PHE A 221 -31.14 -3.21 37.98
C PHE A 221 -31.86 -4.58 38.01
N LEU A 222 -31.23 -5.61 38.56
CA LEU A 222 -31.86 -6.88 38.93
C LEU A 222 -31.59 -7.19 40.40
#